data_AF-A0A941IKV1-F1
#
_entry.id   AF-A0A941IKV1-F1
#
_cell.length_a   1.000
_cell.length_b   1.000
_cell.length_c   1.000
_cell.angle_alpha   90.00
_cell.angle_beta   90.00
_cell.angle_gamma   90.00
#
_symmetry.space_group_name_H-M   'P 1'
#
loop_
_entity.id
_entity.type
_entity.pdbx_description
1 polymer ?
#
loop_
_entity_poly.entity_id
_entity_poly.type
_entity_poly.pdbx_seq_one_letter_code
_entity_poly.pdbx_strand_id
1 'polypeptide(L)' 'MADDPLIASLRRAVETTPADVPLRLHLAELLIGQNRPDEAVQHLGVVLGQAPSETRALDLMRRALAGPAAP' A
#
# COMPACT_ATOMS: atom_id res chain seq x y z
N MET A 1 11.20 -12.54 10.81
CA MET A 1 11.94 -11.26 10.70
C MET A 1 12.90 -11.35 9.51
N ALA A 2 12.38 -11.07 8.33
CA ALA A 2 13.18 -10.66 7.18
C ALA A 2 12.29 -9.63 6.49
N ASP A 3 12.75 -8.39 6.42
CA ASP A 3 12.10 -7.41 5.53
C ASP A 3 12.16 -8.02 4.13
N ASP A 4 11.00 -8.19 3.49
CA ASP A 4 10.93 -8.91 2.22
C ASP A 4 11.72 -8.11 1.18
N PRO A 5 12.78 -8.68 0.57
CA PRO A 5 13.62 -7.94 -0.38
C PRO A 5 12.81 -7.39 -1.56
N LEU A 6 11.65 -7.99 -1.84
CA LEU A 6 10.69 -7.48 -2.81
C LEU A 6 10.09 -6.15 -2.38
N ILE A 7 9.65 -6.02 -1.12
CA ILE A 7 9.08 -4.79 -0.57
C ILE A 7 10.13 -3.68 -0.58
N ALA A 8 11.36 -3.96 -0.14
CA ALA A 8 12.44 -2.99 -0.19
C ALA A 8 12.72 -2.50 -1.62
N SER A 9 12.69 -3.41 -2.61
CA SER A 9 12.86 -3.07 -4.03
C SER A 9 11.70 -2.22 -4.56
N LEU A 10 10.45 -2.58 -4.23
CA LEU A 10 9.28 -1.80 -4.62
C LEU A 10 9.27 -0.40 -3.98
N ARG A 11 9.66 -0.27 -2.71
CA ARG A 11 9.77 1.04 -2.04
C ARG A 11 10.72 1.96 -2.80
N ARG A 12 11.91 1.46 -3.16
CA ARG A 12 12.85 2.24 -3.97
C ARG A 12 12.28 2.62 -5.32
N ALA A 13 11.57 1.72 -5.98
CA ALA A 13 10.95 1.99 -7.27
C ALA A 13 9.86 3.08 -7.17
N VAL A 14 9.04 3.04 -6.11
CA VAL A 14 8.04 4.09 -5.80
C VAL A 14 8.70 5.41 -5.42
N GLU A 15 9.87 5.40 -4.78
CA GLU A 15 10.66 6.61 -4.50
C GLU A 15 11.23 7.22 -5.79
N THR A 16 11.66 6.39 -6.76
CA THR A 16 12.13 6.87 -8.07
C THR A 16 11.00 7.36 -8.98
N THR A 17 9.78 6.85 -8.78
CA THR A 17 8.61 7.21 -9.59
C THR A 17 7.39 7.45 -8.70
N PRO A 18 7.35 8.58 -7.97
CA PRO A 18 6.33 8.82 -6.96
C PRO A 18 4.92 8.99 -7.52
N ALA A 19 4.81 9.34 -8.81
CA ALA A 19 3.55 9.47 -9.55
C ALA A 19 3.02 8.15 -10.11
N ASP A 20 3.77 7.05 -10.00
CA ASP A 20 3.33 5.73 -10.47
C ASP A 20 2.35 5.11 -9.47
N VAL A 21 1.08 5.47 -9.64
CA VAL A 21 -0.05 4.96 -8.84
C VAL A 21 -0.12 3.43 -8.83
N PRO A 22 -0.06 2.71 -9.98
CA PRO A 22 -0.05 1.25 -9.99
C PRO A 22 1.04 0.63 -9.11
N LEU A 23 2.26 1.18 -9.18
CA LEU A 23 3.39 0.67 -8.42
C LEU A 23 3.20 0.87 -6.90
N ARG A 24 2.68 2.03 -6.52
CA ARG A 24 2.35 2.36 -5.12
C ARG A 24 1.21 1.49 -4.57
N LEU A 25 0.23 1.15 -5.41
CA LEU A 25 -0.85 0.22 -5.06
C LEU A 25 -0.33 -1.20 -4.81
N HIS A 26 0.57 -1.69 -5.67
CA HIS A 26 1.18 -3.00 -5.48
C HIS A 26 1.97 -3.11 -4.18
N LEU A 27 2.74 -2.06 -3.85
CA LEU A 27 3.44 -1.99 -2.58
C LEU A 27 2.47 -2.05 -1.38
N ALA A 28 1.38 -1.28 -1.42
CA ALA A 28 0.37 -1.30 -0.36
C ALA A 28 -0.29 -2.68 -0.22
N GLU A 29 -0.60 -3.35 -1.32
CA GLU A 29 -1.17 -4.71 -1.31
C GLU A 29 -0.23 -5.73 -0.66
N LEU A 30 1.06 -5.69 -0.99
CA LEU A 30 2.10 -6.52 -0.35
C LEU A 30 2.21 -6.25 1.15
N LEU A 31 2.16 -4.98 1.56
CA LEU A 31 2.22 -4.59 2.97
C LEU A 31 1.02 -5.12 3.77
N ILE A 32 -0.19 -5.08 3.19
CA ILE A 32 -1.38 -5.69 3.81
C ILE A 32 -1.19 -7.20 3.98
N GLY A 33 -0.71 -7.89 2.94
CA GLY A 33 -0.43 -9.33 3.00
C GLY A 33 0.62 -9.72 4.04
N GLN A 34 1.56 -8.82 4.34
CA GLN A 34 2.62 -9.01 5.34
C GLN A 34 2.23 -8.56 6.75
N ASN A 35 0.93 -8.35 6.99
CA ASN A 35 0.40 -7.90 8.27
C ASN A 35 0.97 -6.53 8.73
N ARG A 36 1.27 -5.65 7.76
CA ARG A 36 1.72 -4.26 7.92
C ARG A 36 0.68 -3.28 7.35
N PRO A 37 -0.59 -3.31 7.80
CA PRO A 37 -1.64 -2.46 7.25
C PRO A 37 -1.39 -0.96 7.48
N ASP A 38 -0.74 -0.56 8.59
CA ASP A 38 -0.44 0.84 8.89
C ASP A 38 0.39 1.52 7.78
N GLU A 39 1.44 0.85 7.31
CA GLU A 39 2.27 1.37 6.21
C GLU A 39 1.49 1.40 4.89
N ALA A 40 0.66 0.39 4.64
CA ALA A 40 -0.19 0.36 3.45
C ALA A 40 -1.16 1.55 3.42
N VAL A 41 -1.77 1.90 4.55
CA VAL A 41 -2.69 3.06 4.66
C VAL A 41 -1.98 4.36 4.31
N GLN A 42 -0.73 4.55 4.75
CA GLN A 42 0.05 5.75 4.37
C GLN A 42 0.25 5.84 2.86
N HIS A 43 0.60 4.72 2.21
CA HIS A 43 0.77 4.69 0.76
C HIS A 43 -0.54 4.91 0.00
N LEU A 44 -1.64 4.31 0.46
CA LEU A 44 -2.97 4.44 -0.13
C LEU A 44 -3.54 5.85 0.01
N GLY A 45 -3.29 6.52 1.14
CA GLY A 45 -3.65 7.93 1.33
C GLY A 45 -3.01 8.85 0.30
N VAL A 46 -1.73 8.60 -0.06
CA VAL A 46 -1.05 9.35 -1.13
C VAL A 46 -1.71 9.10 -2.49
N VAL A 47 -2.03 7.84 -2.81
CA VAL A 47 -2.71 7.50 -4.07
C VAL A 47 -4.07 8.20 -4.15
N LEU A 48 -4.88 8.13 -3.11
CA LEU A 48 -6.21 8.75 -3.08
C LEU A 48 -6.15 10.29 -3.09
N GLY A 49 -5.07 10.88 -2.57
CA GLY A 49 -4.82 12.32 -2.71
C GLY A 49 -4.55 12.75 -4.16
N GLN A 50 -3.95 11.88 -4.98
CA GLN A 50 -3.70 12.14 -6.40
C GLN A 50 -4.87 11.70 -7.30
N ALA A 51 -5.47 10.56 -6.99
CA ALA A 51 -6.53 9.91 -7.75
C ALA A 51 -7.64 9.46 -6.78
N PRO A 52 -8.53 10.37 -6.35
CA PRO A 52 -9.59 10.06 -5.38
C PRO A 52 -10.62 9.06 -5.91
N SER A 53 -10.72 8.91 -7.23
CA SER A 53 -11.58 7.93 -7.92
C SER A 53 -10.90 6.57 -8.14
N GLU A 54 -9.68 6.36 -7.64
CA GLU A 54 -8.95 5.11 -7.81
C GLU A 54 -9.60 3.99 -6.97
N THR A 55 -10.45 3.20 -7.64
CA THR A 55 -11.29 2.19 -6.98
C THR A 55 -10.43 1.12 -6.28
N ARG A 56 -9.28 0.79 -6.86
CA ARG A 56 -8.37 -0.21 -6.30
C ARG A 56 -7.75 0.29 -4.98
N ALA A 57 -7.44 1.58 -4.89
CA ALA A 57 -6.94 2.20 -3.67
C ALA A 57 -7.98 2.15 -2.55
N LEU A 58 -9.24 2.46 -2.88
CA LEU A 58 -10.37 2.41 -1.93
C LEU A 58 -10.58 1.00 -1.38
N ASP A 59 -10.56 -0.02 -2.25
CA ASP A 59 -10.73 -1.42 -1.82
C ASP A 59 -9.59 -1.87 -0.90
N LEU A 60 -8.33 -1.60 -1.28
CA LEU A 60 -7.17 -1.90 -0.45
C LEU A 60 -7.20 -1.15 0.89
N MET A 61 -7.66 0.10 0.92
CA MET A 61 -7.75 0.88 2.15
C MET A 61 -8.80 0.31 3.09
N ARG A 62 -9.94 -0.14 2.55
CA ARG A 62 -10.95 -0.85 3.33
C ARG A 62 -10.41 -2.17 3.90
N ARG A 63 -9.63 -2.92 3.12
CA ARG A 63 -8.97 -4.16 3.58
C ARG A 63 -7.92 -3.90 4.67
N ALA A 64 -7.12 -2.85 4.51
CA ALA A 64 -6.11 -2.46 5.49
C ALA A 64 -6.75 -2.02 6.82
N LEU A 65 -7.82 -1.22 6.75
CA LEU A 65 -8.55 -0.72 7.91
C LEU A 65 -9.39 -1.79 8.60
N ALA A 66 -9.89 -2.78 7.85
CA ALA A 66 -10.63 -3.90 8.44
C ALA A 66 -9.77 -4.69 9.43
N GLY A 67 -8.44 -4.68 9.24
CA GLY A 67 -7.48 -5.41 10.09
C GLY A 67 -7.78 -6.91 10.19
N PRO A 68 -6.93 -7.71 10.83
CA PRO A 68 -7.46 -8.90 11.50
C PRO A 68 -8.44 -8.38 12.54
N ALA A 69 -9.72 -8.71 12.42
CA ALA A 69 -10.74 -8.31 13.41
C ALA A 69 -10.16 -8.48 14.82
N ALA A 70 -9.95 -7.38 15.52
CA ALA A 70 -9.59 -7.43 16.93
C ALA A 70 -10.75 -8.16 17.64
N PRO A 71 -10.46 -9.15 18.50
CA PRO A 71 -11.48 -9.97 19.15
C PRO A 71 -12.44 -9.16 20.04
#